data_AF-A0A0P7BWZ2-F1
#
_entry.id   AF-A0A0P7BWZ2-F1
#
_cell.length_a   1.000
_cell.length_b   1.000
_cell.length_c   1.000
_cell.angle_alpha   90.00
_cell.angle_beta   90.00
_cell.angle_gamma   90.00
#
_symmetry.space_group_name_H-M   'P 1'
#
loop_
_entity.id
_entity.type
_entity.pdbx_description
1 polymer ?
#
loop_
_entity_poly.entity_id
_entity_poly.type
_entity_poly.pdbx_seq_one_letter_code
_entity_poly.pdbx_strand_id
1 'polypeptide(L)'
;MERVQLALNVSDVDAAVEFYRRLFGAEPAKLRPGYANFAIDAPPLKLVLIENPAARGAGVAGALNHLGIEVGTSEEVSAATARLAGAGLATAVEENTACCYALQDKVWVDDPDGAPWEVYTVLADVAETTRPGATPSAAERAERAGGPGSACDCGPICAPDATASTAVGTVTASTASTASNAEPGPASTGSCC
;
A
#
# COMPACT_ATOMS: atom_id res chain seq x y z
N MET A 1 -21.69 2.09 22.57
CA MET A 1 -20.58 1.41 21.88
C MET A 1 -19.63 2.46 21.35
N GLU A 2 -18.34 2.24 21.56
CA GLU A 2 -17.26 3.11 21.07
C GLU A 2 -16.95 2.78 19.60
N ARG A 3 -16.37 3.73 18.87
CA ARG A 3 -15.96 3.54 17.48
C ARG A 3 -14.74 4.39 17.18
N VAL A 4 -13.89 3.91 16.28
CA VAL A 4 -12.77 4.71 15.77
C VAL A 4 -13.31 5.87 14.95
N GLN A 5 -12.67 7.03 15.02
CA GLN A 5 -12.92 8.13 14.10
C GLN A 5 -11.73 8.29 13.16
N LEU A 6 -12.02 8.28 11.86
CA LEU A 6 -11.08 8.56 10.80
C LEU A 6 -11.54 9.81 10.06
N ALA A 7 -10.72 10.86 10.08
CA ALA A 7 -10.97 12.08 9.32
C ALA A 7 -9.95 12.17 8.17
N LEU A 8 -10.44 12.19 6.93
CA LEU A 8 -9.62 12.28 5.73
C LEU A 8 -9.87 13.63 5.05
N ASN A 9 -8.78 14.31 4.70
CA ASN A 9 -8.86 15.32 3.64
C ASN A 9 -9.15 14.60 2.33
N VAL A 10 -9.95 15.17 1.45
CA VAL A 10 -10.24 14.66 0.10
C VAL A 10 -10.15 15.79 -0.92
N SER A 11 -9.86 15.49 -2.19
CA SER A 11 -9.85 16.52 -3.24
C SER A 11 -11.25 16.91 -3.70
N ASP A 12 -12.20 15.98 -3.67
CA ASP A 12 -13.59 16.18 -4.07
C ASP A 12 -14.48 15.36 -3.13
N VAL A 13 -15.35 16.04 -2.38
CA VAL A 13 -16.21 15.36 -1.39
C VAL A 13 -17.29 14.51 -2.05
N ASP A 14 -17.78 14.89 -3.23
CA ASP A 14 -18.85 14.16 -3.91
C ASP A 14 -18.31 12.85 -4.49
N ALA A 15 -17.14 12.89 -5.13
CA ALA A 15 -16.44 11.70 -5.60
C ALA A 15 -16.07 10.76 -4.45
N ALA A 16 -15.57 11.32 -3.33
CA ALA A 16 -15.25 10.53 -2.15
C ALA A 16 -16.50 9.89 -1.54
N VAL A 17 -17.62 10.62 -1.43
CA VAL A 17 -18.89 10.08 -0.93
C VAL A 17 -19.37 8.92 -1.80
N GLU A 18 -19.29 9.04 -3.12
CA GLU A 18 -19.65 7.95 -4.03
C GLU A 18 -18.82 6.69 -3.77
N PHE A 19 -17.50 6.83 -3.65
CA PHE A 19 -16.61 5.72 -3.31
C PHE A 19 -16.94 5.10 -1.95
N TYR A 20 -17.04 5.92 -0.90
CA TYR A 20 -17.25 5.41 0.46
C TYR A 20 -18.63 4.79 0.68
N ARG A 21 -19.65 5.22 -0.10
CA ARG A 21 -20.95 4.52 -0.16
C ARG A 21 -20.80 3.10 -0.69
N ARG A 22 -20.00 2.90 -1.74
CA ARG A 22 -19.73 1.57 -2.33
C ARG A 22 -18.86 0.73 -1.40
N LEU A 23 -17.80 1.31 -0.83
CA LEU A 23 -16.87 0.63 0.06
C LEU A 23 -17.59 0.04 1.28
N PHE A 24 -18.43 0.84 1.95
CA PHE A 24 -19.11 0.43 3.18
C PHE A 24 -20.56 -0.04 2.99
N GLY A 25 -21.14 0.14 1.81
CA GLY A 25 -22.56 -0.17 1.58
C GLY A 25 -23.50 0.69 2.43
N ALA A 26 -23.10 1.92 2.76
CA ALA A 26 -23.79 2.80 3.71
C ALA A 26 -23.91 4.24 3.19
N GLU A 27 -24.98 4.92 3.57
CA GLU A 27 -25.20 6.34 3.23
C GLU A 27 -24.47 7.28 4.22
N PRO A 28 -24.06 8.48 3.79
CA PRO A 28 -23.53 9.48 4.70
C PRO A 28 -24.61 9.90 5.71
N ALA A 29 -24.27 9.90 6.99
CA ALA A 29 -25.14 10.40 8.06
C ALA A 29 -25.28 11.93 8.03
N LYS A 30 -24.33 12.63 7.41
CA LYS A 30 -24.41 14.07 7.17
C LYS A 30 -23.64 14.44 5.90
N LEU A 31 -24.25 15.25 5.05
CA LEU A 31 -23.64 15.82 3.84
C LEU A 31 -23.82 17.35 3.83
N ARG A 32 -22.76 18.10 3.54
CA ARG A 32 -22.71 19.57 3.42
C ARG A 32 -21.69 19.93 2.32
N PRO A 33 -21.73 21.16 1.77
CA PRO A 33 -20.68 21.62 0.87
C PRO A 33 -19.29 21.46 1.53
N GLY A 34 -18.38 20.75 0.84
CA GLY A 34 -17.02 20.45 1.31
C GLY A 34 -16.91 19.50 2.51
N TYR A 35 -18.00 18.82 2.92
CA TYR A 35 -17.98 17.97 4.11
C TYR A 35 -18.99 16.81 4.04
N ALA A 36 -18.55 15.62 4.42
CA ALA A 36 -19.44 14.50 4.70
C ALA A 36 -19.00 13.73 5.94
N ASN A 37 -19.93 12.98 6.55
CA ASN A 37 -19.56 11.93 7.49
C ASN A 37 -20.48 10.73 7.38
N PHE A 38 -19.93 9.57 7.73
CA PHE A 38 -20.62 8.30 7.82
C PHE A 38 -20.62 7.82 9.26
N ALA A 39 -21.65 7.07 9.62
CA ALA A 39 -21.68 6.29 10.85
C ALA A 39 -21.84 4.83 10.44
N ILE A 40 -20.71 4.12 10.35
CA ILE A 40 -20.68 2.70 9.97
C ILE A 40 -20.82 1.87 11.24
N ASP A 41 -21.67 0.86 11.19
CA ASP A 41 -21.95 -0.01 12.33
C ASP A 41 -21.06 -1.26 12.36
N ALA A 42 -20.71 -1.80 11.20
CA ALA A 42 -19.83 -2.96 11.05
C ALA A 42 -18.83 -2.72 9.89
N PRO A 43 -17.55 -2.42 10.17
CA PRO A 43 -16.98 -2.18 11.51
C PRO A 43 -17.50 -0.88 12.14
N PRO A 44 -17.53 -0.75 13.48
CA PRO A 44 -17.86 0.52 14.13
C PRO A 44 -16.85 1.61 13.75
N LEU A 45 -17.25 2.51 12.85
CA LEU A 45 -16.40 3.58 12.32
C LEU A 45 -17.18 4.89 12.18
N LYS A 46 -16.55 5.99 12.59
CA LYS A 46 -16.93 7.35 12.25
C LYS A 46 -15.99 7.86 11.16
N LEU A 47 -16.40 7.75 9.90
CA LEU A 47 -15.65 8.34 8.79
C LEU A 47 -16.08 9.80 8.61
N VAL A 48 -15.12 10.71 8.51
CA VAL A 48 -15.33 12.12 8.21
C VAL A 48 -14.51 12.48 6.99
N LEU A 49 -15.13 13.10 6.00
CA LEU A 49 -14.52 13.56 4.76
C LEU A 49 -14.55 15.08 4.77
N ILE A 50 -13.39 15.70 4.59
CA ILE A 50 -13.20 17.15 4.57
C ILE A 50 -12.57 17.52 3.25
N GLU A 51 -13.26 18.29 2.42
CA GLU A 51 -12.71 18.73 1.15
C GLU A 51 -11.57 19.72 1.41
N ASN A 52 -10.36 19.32 1.04
CA ASN A 52 -9.17 20.13 1.12
C ASN A 52 -8.13 19.64 0.09
N PRO A 53 -8.31 20.02 -1.19
CA PRO A 53 -7.44 19.56 -2.29
C PRO A 53 -5.97 19.90 -2.05
N ALA A 54 -5.69 21.05 -1.42
CA ALA A 54 -4.35 21.51 -1.14
C ALA A 54 -3.61 20.65 -0.09
N ALA A 55 -4.34 20.01 0.81
CA ALA A 55 -3.77 19.17 1.87
C ALA A 55 -3.83 17.67 1.58
N ARG A 56 -4.65 17.22 0.62
CA ARG A 56 -4.82 15.79 0.32
C ARG A 56 -3.61 15.19 -0.39
N GLY A 57 -3.11 15.83 -1.45
CA GLY A 57 -2.10 15.21 -2.31
C GLY A 57 -2.67 14.04 -3.13
N ALA A 58 -1.80 13.17 -3.63
CA ALA A 58 -2.16 11.96 -4.37
C ALA A 58 -1.64 10.72 -3.63
N GLY A 59 -2.48 9.70 -3.52
CA GLY A 59 -2.22 8.51 -2.73
C GLY A 59 -2.24 8.80 -1.23
N VAL A 60 -1.42 8.04 -0.51
CA VAL A 60 -1.03 8.35 0.85
C VAL A 60 0.29 9.12 0.87
N ALA A 61 0.38 10.14 1.73
CA ALA A 61 1.59 10.91 1.95
C ALA A 61 1.83 11.14 3.45
N GLY A 62 3.08 11.05 3.88
CA GLY A 62 3.46 11.25 5.28
C GLY A 62 3.21 10.01 6.15
N ALA A 63 2.46 10.17 7.24
CA ALA A 63 2.36 9.16 8.30
C ALA A 63 1.36 8.02 8.01
N LEU A 64 0.42 8.22 7.08
CA LEU A 64 -0.53 7.17 6.69
C LEU A 64 0.09 6.33 5.56
N ASN A 65 0.00 5.00 5.65
CA ASN A 65 0.47 4.08 4.61
C ASN A 65 -0.70 3.45 3.85
N HIS A 66 -1.65 2.85 4.57
CA HIS A 66 -2.91 2.34 4.02
C HIS A 66 -3.94 2.22 5.14
N LEU A 67 -5.15 1.81 4.78
CA LEU A 67 -6.26 1.55 5.69
C LEU A 67 -6.72 0.11 5.50
N GLY A 68 -7.16 -0.54 6.58
CA GLY A 68 -7.51 -1.94 6.56
C GLY A 68 -8.77 -2.26 7.37
N ILE A 69 -9.52 -3.26 6.90
CA ILE A 69 -10.61 -3.91 7.62
C ILE A 69 -10.25 -5.39 7.75
N GLU A 70 -9.84 -5.79 8.94
CA GLU A 70 -9.61 -7.20 9.25
C GLU A 70 -10.94 -7.92 9.43
N VAL A 71 -11.11 -9.04 8.74
CA VAL A 71 -12.25 -9.96 8.83
C VAL A 71 -11.77 -11.31 9.36
N GLY A 72 -12.70 -12.15 9.81
CA GLY A 72 -12.38 -13.39 10.49
C GLY A 72 -11.99 -14.55 9.57
N THR A 73 -12.39 -14.53 8.29
CA THR A 73 -12.12 -15.65 7.37
C THR A 73 -11.88 -15.24 5.92
N SER A 74 -11.31 -16.16 5.14
CA SER A 74 -11.09 -16.01 3.69
C SER A 74 -12.41 -15.92 2.91
N GLU A 75 -13.48 -16.56 3.39
CA GLU A 75 -14.81 -16.44 2.81
C GLU A 75 -15.35 -15.01 2.98
N GLU A 76 -15.06 -14.34 4.09
CA GLU A 76 -15.44 -12.95 4.30
C GLU A 76 -14.65 -12.00 3.37
N VAL A 77 -13.35 -12.26 3.13
CA VAL A 77 -12.55 -11.55 2.11
C VAL A 77 -13.12 -11.77 0.70
N SER A 78 -13.50 -13.00 0.38
CA SER A 78 -14.12 -13.34 -0.91
C SER A 78 -15.47 -12.65 -1.09
N ALA A 79 -16.29 -12.60 -0.04
CA ALA A 79 -17.57 -11.89 -0.04
C ALA A 79 -17.39 -10.38 -0.20
N ALA A 80 -16.38 -9.79 0.48
CA ALA A 80 -16.03 -8.39 0.30
C ALA A 80 -15.57 -8.11 -1.14
N THR A 81 -14.72 -8.96 -1.72
CA THR A 81 -14.26 -8.87 -3.11
C THR A 81 -15.44 -8.83 -4.08
N ALA A 82 -16.36 -9.80 -3.97
CA ALA A 82 -17.53 -9.88 -4.84
C ALA A 82 -18.44 -8.64 -4.70
N ARG A 83 -18.63 -8.15 -3.47
CA ARG A 83 -19.42 -6.95 -3.20
C ARG A 83 -18.79 -5.70 -3.80
N LEU A 84 -17.48 -5.50 -3.63
CA LEU A 84 -16.75 -4.34 -4.12
C LEU A 84 -16.70 -4.31 -5.66
N ALA A 85 -16.38 -5.45 -6.27
CA ALA A 85 -16.40 -5.60 -7.72
C ALA A 85 -17.82 -5.42 -8.29
N GLY A 86 -18.85 -5.99 -7.63
CA GLY A 86 -20.25 -5.80 -7.99
C GLY A 86 -20.74 -4.36 -7.85
N ALA A 87 -20.12 -3.56 -6.97
CA ALA A 87 -20.35 -2.12 -6.84
C ALA A 87 -19.53 -1.29 -7.86
N GLY A 88 -18.83 -1.94 -8.80
CA GLY A 88 -18.05 -1.30 -9.85
C GLY A 88 -16.74 -0.68 -9.37
N LEU A 89 -16.22 -1.10 -8.21
CA LEU A 89 -14.87 -0.73 -7.80
C LEU A 89 -13.87 -1.67 -8.46
N ALA A 90 -12.75 -1.13 -8.94
CA ALA A 90 -11.63 -1.95 -9.36
C ALA A 90 -11.05 -2.65 -8.12
N THR A 91 -10.78 -3.95 -8.21
CA THR A 91 -10.27 -4.77 -7.10
C THR A 91 -8.96 -5.45 -7.48
N ALA A 92 -7.98 -5.47 -6.59
CA ALA A 92 -6.79 -6.31 -6.72
C ALA A 92 -6.80 -7.36 -5.60
N VAL A 93 -6.84 -8.63 -5.96
CA VAL A 93 -6.97 -9.76 -5.02
C VAL A 93 -5.61 -10.43 -4.84
N GLU A 94 -5.26 -10.73 -3.59
CA GLU A 94 -4.07 -11.47 -3.21
C GLU A 94 -4.47 -12.61 -2.27
N GLU A 95 -4.28 -13.85 -2.71
CA GLU A 95 -4.60 -15.05 -1.94
C GLU A 95 -3.31 -15.75 -1.51
N ASN A 96 -3.31 -16.35 -0.31
CA ASN A 96 -2.18 -17.06 0.29
C ASN A 96 -0.86 -16.27 0.15
N THR A 97 -0.93 -14.96 0.35
CA THR A 97 0.19 -14.06 0.15
C THR A 97 0.84 -13.80 1.48
N ALA A 98 2.11 -14.18 1.60
CA ALA A 98 2.89 -13.78 2.75
C ALA A 98 3.21 -12.28 2.62
N CYS A 99 3.07 -11.52 3.70
CA CYS A 99 3.38 -10.11 3.77
C CYS A 99 3.51 -9.72 5.24
N CYS A 100 4.46 -8.83 5.58
CA CYS A 100 4.53 -8.22 6.90
C CYS A 100 4.48 -9.26 8.06
N TYR A 101 5.18 -10.40 7.92
CA TYR A 101 5.23 -11.53 8.86
C TYR A 101 3.94 -12.35 9.04
N ALA A 102 2.96 -12.21 8.14
CA ALA A 102 1.76 -13.05 8.13
C ALA A 102 1.49 -13.63 6.73
N LEU A 103 0.87 -14.81 6.68
CA LEU A 103 0.19 -15.33 5.50
C LEU A 103 -1.23 -14.78 5.51
N GLN A 104 -1.66 -14.14 4.43
CA GLN A 104 -2.94 -13.42 4.38
C GLN A 104 -3.67 -13.67 3.07
N ASP A 105 -5.00 -13.59 3.15
CA ASP A 105 -5.85 -13.32 2.00
C ASP A 105 -6.34 -11.88 2.10
N LYS A 106 -6.31 -11.14 0.99
CA LYS A 106 -6.74 -9.73 0.96
C LYS A 106 -7.29 -9.31 -0.39
N VAL A 107 -8.13 -8.27 -0.35
CA VAL A 107 -8.55 -7.52 -1.53
C VAL A 107 -8.31 -6.03 -1.32
N TRP A 108 -7.70 -5.39 -2.31
CA TRP A 108 -7.39 -3.98 -2.35
C TRP A 108 -8.34 -3.21 -3.25
N VAL A 109 -8.68 -1.99 -2.82
CA VAL A 109 -9.31 -0.94 -3.62
C VAL A 109 -8.64 0.40 -3.29
N ASP A 110 -8.60 1.31 -4.26
CA ASP A 110 -8.09 2.66 -4.04
C ASP A 110 -9.25 3.66 -4.00
N ASP A 111 -9.20 4.60 -3.06
CA ASP A 111 -10.12 5.73 -3.06
C ASP A 111 -9.85 6.67 -4.26
N PRO A 112 -10.73 7.64 -4.56
CA PRO A 112 -10.58 8.51 -5.73
C PRO A 112 -9.29 9.35 -5.73
N ASP A 113 -8.72 9.57 -4.54
CA ASP A 113 -7.46 10.28 -4.36
C ASP A 113 -6.26 9.32 -4.29
N GLY A 114 -6.47 8.00 -4.47
CA GLY A 114 -5.45 6.96 -4.51
C GLY A 114 -5.05 6.37 -3.16
N ALA A 115 -5.77 6.67 -2.06
CA ALA A 115 -5.45 6.03 -0.79
C ALA A 115 -5.92 4.56 -0.80
N PRO A 116 -5.02 3.61 -0.52
CA PRO A 116 -5.30 2.19 -0.60
C PRO A 116 -6.05 1.70 0.63
N TRP A 117 -7.06 0.87 0.38
CA TRP A 117 -7.88 0.17 1.37
C TRP A 117 -7.79 -1.34 1.14
N GLU A 118 -7.51 -2.10 2.19
CA GLU A 118 -7.60 -3.56 2.18
C GLU A 118 -8.75 -4.09 3.04
N VAL A 119 -9.37 -5.18 2.57
CA VAL A 119 -10.13 -6.09 3.43
C VAL A 119 -9.36 -7.40 3.46
N TYR A 120 -8.97 -7.86 4.64
CA TYR A 120 -8.01 -8.97 4.77
C TYR A 120 -8.34 -9.89 5.94
N THR A 121 -7.79 -11.10 5.89
CA THR A 121 -7.71 -12.03 7.03
C THR A 121 -6.28 -12.52 7.18
N VAL A 122 -5.86 -12.76 8.43
CA VAL A 122 -4.60 -13.45 8.73
C VAL A 122 -4.86 -14.95 8.81
N LEU A 123 -4.08 -15.74 8.06
CA LEU A 123 -4.17 -17.20 8.02
C LEU A 123 -3.16 -17.85 8.96
N ALA A 124 -1.95 -17.30 9.04
CA ALA A 124 -0.89 -17.76 9.91
C ALA A 124 0.18 -16.69 10.08
N ASP A 125 0.94 -16.73 11.18
CA ASP A 125 2.20 -16.01 11.28
C ASP A 125 3.28 -16.71 10.43
N VAL A 126 4.13 -15.94 9.76
CA VAL A 126 5.28 -16.46 9.00
C VAL A 126 6.59 -15.93 9.59
N ALA A 127 7.53 -16.83 9.82
CA ALA A 127 8.87 -16.47 10.26
C ALA A 127 9.66 -15.75 9.16
N GLU A 128 10.60 -14.90 9.56
CA GLU A 128 11.47 -14.03 8.74
C GLU A 128 12.14 -14.72 7.53
N THR A 129 12.29 -16.05 7.57
CA THR A 129 12.91 -16.85 6.51
C THR A 129 11.99 -17.19 5.33
N THR A 130 10.69 -16.91 5.43
CA THR A 130 9.72 -17.17 4.35
C THR A 130 9.49 -15.88 3.59
N ARG A 131 10.34 -15.60 2.60
CA ARG A 131 10.26 -14.41 1.74
C ARG A 131 9.28 -14.65 0.58
N PRO A 132 8.14 -13.98 0.52
CA PRO A 132 7.34 -13.86 -0.70
C PRO A 132 7.98 -12.85 -1.66
N GLY A 133 7.78 -13.05 -2.95
CA GLY A 133 8.35 -12.23 -4.02
C GLY A 133 7.98 -10.75 -3.88
N ALA A 134 8.92 -9.88 -4.26
CA ALA A 134 8.90 -8.44 -4.07
C ALA A 134 7.56 -7.76 -4.44
N THR A 135 7.10 -6.86 -3.58
CA THR A 135 6.12 -5.84 -3.95
C THR A 135 6.75 -4.88 -4.97
N PRO A 136 6.09 -4.55 -6.09
CA PRO A 136 6.59 -3.56 -7.04
C PRO A 136 6.77 -2.21 -6.35
N SER A 137 7.87 -1.51 -6.65
CA SER A 137 8.15 -0.17 -6.14
C SER A 137 7.10 0.86 -6.59
N ALA A 138 7.05 2.01 -5.91
CA ALA A 138 6.20 3.14 -6.32
C ALA A 138 6.41 3.57 -7.79
N ALA A 139 7.62 3.39 -8.32
CA ALA A 139 7.94 3.66 -9.73
C ALA A 139 7.36 2.59 -10.67
N GLU A 140 7.37 1.32 -10.27
CA GLU A 140 6.79 0.21 -11.05
C GLU A 140 5.25 0.20 -10.98
N ARG A 141 4.67 0.74 -9.90
CA ARG A 141 3.22 0.98 -9.76
C ARG A 141 2.69 2.04 -10.74
N ALA A 142 3.51 3.01 -11.14
CA ALA A 142 3.13 4.02 -12.12
C ALA A 142 3.09 3.50 -13.56
N GLU A 143 3.85 2.44 -13.89
CA GLU A 143 3.91 1.87 -15.24
C GLU A 143 2.87 0.76 -15.49
N ARG A 144 2.39 0.06 -14.43
CA ARG A 144 1.25 -0.88 -14.52
C ARG A 144 -0.09 -0.16 -14.39
N ALA A 145 -0.43 0.65 -15.39
CA ALA A 145 -1.74 1.27 -15.46
C ALA A 145 -2.86 0.20 -15.57
N GLY A 146 -3.71 0.09 -14.53
CA GLY A 146 -5.03 -0.52 -14.69
C GLY A 146 -5.74 -1.12 -13.47
N GLY A 147 -5.16 -1.13 -12.26
CA GLY A 147 -5.84 -1.69 -11.09
C GLY A 147 -5.34 -1.14 -9.75
N PRO A 148 -6.04 -1.41 -8.64
CA PRO A 148 -5.67 -0.90 -7.32
C PRO A 148 -4.26 -1.35 -6.93
N GLY A 149 -3.49 -0.44 -6.33
CA GLY A 149 -2.12 -0.70 -5.93
C GLY A 149 -2.05 -1.53 -4.66
N SER A 150 -1.44 -2.72 -4.72
CA SER A 150 -0.98 -3.44 -3.53
C SER A 150 0.01 -2.57 -2.78
N ALA A 151 -0.46 -1.95 -1.70
CA ALA A 151 0.28 -0.96 -0.94
C ALA A 151 1.18 -1.60 0.13
N CYS A 152 1.53 -2.88 -0.03
CA CYS A 152 2.46 -3.59 0.85
C CYS A 152 3.90 -3.10 0.64
N ASP A 153 4.13 -1.80 0.82
CA ASP A 153 5.44 -1.18 0.94
C ASP A 153 5.82 -1.20 2.43
N CYS A 154 6.06 -2.40 2.97
CA CYS A 154 6.41 -2.62 4.39
C CYS A 154 7.83 -2.08 4.73
N GLY A 155 8.43 -1.19 3.92
CA GLY A 155 9.79 -0.70 4.13
C GLY A 155 10.85 -1.82 4.10
N PRO A 156 11.99 -1.69 4.82
CA PRO A 156 13.13 -2.62 4.73
C PRO A 156 12.81 -4.07 5.15
N ILE A 157 11.61 -4.33 5.70
CA ILE A 157 11.10 -5.67 5.98
C ILE A 157 10.82 -6.46 4.67
N CYS A 158 10.65 -5.76 3.54
CA CYS A 158 10.39 -6.38 2.23
C CYS A 158 11.39 -5.96 1.13
N ALA A 159 12.36 -5.09 1.41
CA ALA A 159 13.39 -4.73 0.44
C ALA A 159 14.47 -5.84 0.33
N PRO A 160 14.99 -6.17 -0.87
CA PRO A 160 16.24 -6.91 -0.95
C PRO A 160 17.37 -6.09 -0.31
N ASP A 161 18.23 -6.74 0.47
CA ASP A 161 19.54 -6.21 0.81
C ASP A 161 20.25 -5.89 -0.51
N ALA A 162 20.45 -4.59 -0.79
CA ALA A 162 21.33 -4.16 -1.86
C ALA A 162 22.79 -4.35 -1.42
N THR A 163 23.18 -5.58 -1.09
CA THR A 163 24.59 -5.93 -0.93
C THR A 163 25.16 -6.24 -2.30
N ALA A 164 25.77 -5.22 -2.89
CA ALA A 164 26.91 -5.26 -3.81
C ALA A 164 27.10 -6.57 -4.59
N SER A 165 26.58 -6.63 -5.82
CA SER A 165 27.14 -7.54 -6.83
C SER A 165 28.28 -6.83 -7.56
N THR A 166 29.49 -7.02 -7.04
CA THR A 166 30.75 -6.80 -7.74
C THR A 166 30.68 -7.43 -9.12
N ALA A 167 30.78 -6.62 -10.17
CA ALA A 167 30.85 -7.12 -11.54
C ALA A 167 32.11 -7.99 -11.70
N VAL A 168 31.93 -9.29 -11.86
CA VAL A 168 32.99 -10.21 -12.31
C VAL A 168 33.22 -9.94 -13.79
N GLY A 169 34.44 -9.51 -14.10
CA GLY A 169 34.85 -9.05 -15.42
C GLY A 169 34.78 -10.12 -16.51
N THR A 170 34.48 -9.68 -17.72
CA THR A 170 34.81 -10.42 -18.95
C THR A 170 35.91 -9.65 -19.67
N VAL A 171 37.08 -10.28 -19.78
CA VAL A 171 38.25 -9.79 -20.49
C VAL A 171 37.98 -9.82 -21.99
N THR A 172 38.08 -8.68 -22.67
CA THR A 172 38.44 -8.65 -24.10
C THR A 172 39.48 -7.55 -24.33
N ALA A 173 40.54 -7.94 -25.00
CA ALA A 173 41.77 -7.17 -25.18
C ALA A 173 41.62 -6.11 -26.28
N SER A 174 42.15 -4.90 -26.05
CA SER A 174 42.71 -4.06 -27.12
C SER A 174 43.65 -2.97 -26.57
N THR A 175 44.93 -3.12 -26.95
CA THR A 175 46.05 -2.16 -27.13
C THR A 175 46.19 -0.85 -26.31
N ALA A 176 47.26 -0.83 -25.48
CA ALA A 176 48.31 0.19 -25.30
C ALA A 176 47.98 1.67 -24.94
N SER A 177 48.36 2.11 -23.72
CA SER A 177 49.52 3.03 -23.46
C SER A 177 49.50 3.65 -22.04
N THR A 178 50.62 3.47 -21.32
CA THR A 178 51.29 4.35 -20.31
C THR A 178 50.60 4.82 -19.00
N ALA A 179 51.12 4.26 -17.90
CA ALA A 179 51.65 4.88 -16.66
C ALA A 179 50.74 5.67 -15.68
N SER A 180 50.61 5.18 -14.43
CA SER A 180 51.21 5.74 -13.19
C SER A 180 50.46 5.29 -11.91
N ASN A 181 51.22 4.94 -10.86
CA ASN A 181 50.77 4.39 -9.57
C ASN A 181 50.12 5.41 -8.62
N ALA A 182 49.11 4.98 -7.86
CA ALA A 182 48.84 5.45 -6.47
C ALA A 182 47.86 4.49 -5.74
N GLU A 183 48.21 4.08 -4.51
CA GLU A 183 47.41 3.23 -3.60
C GLU A 183 46.25 4.00 -2.93
N PRO A 184 45.15 3.35 -2.53
CA PRO A 184 44.21 3.90 -1.55
C PRO A 184 44.33 3.20 -0.18
N GLY A 185 44.37 4.02 0.88
CA GLY A 185 44.32 3.61 2.29
C GLY A 185 42.95 3.11 2.77
N PRO A 186 42.84 2.64 4.02
CA PRO A 186 41.75 1.77 4.45
C PRO A 186 40.48 2.49 4.91
N ALA A 187 39.39 1.72 4.83
CA ALA A 187 37.99 2.05 5.09
C ALA A 187 37.70 2.59 6.50
N SER A 188 36.79 3.59 6.58
CA SER A 188 36.13 3.97 7.82
C SER A 188 34.73 3.36 7.91
N THR A 189 34.50 2.63 8.98
CA THR A 189 33.21 2.17 9.50
C THR A 189 32.28 3.33 9.86
N GLY A 190 31.03 3.29 9.43
CA GLY A 190 29.97 4.22 9.83
C GLY A 190 28.64 3.49 9.98
N SER A 191 28.29 3.21 11.24
CA SER A 191 27.02 2.68 11.73
C SER A 191 25.92 3.73 11.61
N CYS A 192 24.71 3.35 11.16
CA CYS A 192 23.56 4.24 11.09
C CYS A 192 22.53 3.89 12.18
N CYS A 193 22.22 4.89 13.01
CA CYS A 193 20.89 5.08 13.57
C CYS A 193 19.94 5.58 12.47
#